data_AF-A0A2P7YUZ5-F1
#
_entry.id   AF-A0A2P7YUZ5-F1
#
_cell.length_a   1.000
_cell.length_b   1.000
_cell.length_c   1.000
_cell.angle_alpha   90.00
_cell.angle_beta   90.00
_cell.angle_gamma   90.00
#
_symmetry.space_group_name_H-M   'P 1'
#
loop_
_entity.id
_entity.type
_entity.pdbx_description
1 polymer ?
#
loop_
_entity_poly.entity_id
_entity_poly.type
_entity_poly.pdbx_seq_one_letter_code
_entity_poly.pdbx_strand_id
1 'polypeptide(L)'
;MSLFRTTTGAGIGLASSSSILGGFTQIRTATKRVSGSKTNKNDSAGRRLGPKKFENNFVNPGEIIMRQRGSKIHPGENVAIGRDHTIFAMEPGYVKFYLDPFHPLRKFVGVALKKDYTLPVDHFAPRVRRFGYEQILDEADAKKEEEHMSRKEYLAQDELKQMKVKRENAEKLWKRNALSQLKEQFPAITEPELATERLYQVAALMKAGQTLEQARDQVTFNYYFEQQLAVRRGELLQEEFNTKFDQYKKFSSELDLALALDHKTRLHKPFSAEEHQQKKDEILSKLDSEFTGIILKDAQKNAILQLLNTPGVFSSEEIFVFKQKYIPAVLPESVPGTVLDIPRGKKLPENAVVVKTFDPKTRSLRRVVRTKEAFP
;
A
#
# COMPACT_ATOMS: atom_id res chain seq x y z
N MET A 1 -40.33 -0.65 -1.99
CA MET A 1 -40.26 -0.04 -3.33
C MET A 1 -40.97 1.29 -3.28
N SER A 2 -40.17 2.35 -3.32
CA SER A 2 -40.60 3.71 -3.65
C SER A 2 -41.00 3.77 -5.12
N LEU A 3 -42.21 4.20 -5.43
CA LEU A 3 -42.53 4.73 -6.76
C LEU A 3 -43.60 5.84 -6.60
N PHE A 4 -43.15 7.03 -6.19
CA PHE A 4 -43.85 8.26 -6.56
C PHE A 4 -43.29 8.67 -7.92
N ARG A 5 -44.13 8.59 -8.95
CA ARG A 5 -43.82 9.08 -10.29
C ARG A 5 -44.64 10.34 -10.51
N THR A 6 -43.96 11.48 -10.53
CA THR A 6 -44.46 12.75 -11.05
C THR A 6 -44.48 12.68 -12.57
N THR A 7 -45.63 12.97 -13.19
CA THR A 7 -45.68 13.48 -14.56
C THR A 7 -46.76 14.55 -14.66
N THR A 8 -46.28 15.74 -15.00
CA THR A 8 -46.99 16.91 -15.50
C THR A 8 -47.81 16.59 -16.75
N GLY A 9 -49.00 17.19 -16.87
CA GLY A 9 -49.77 17.27 -18.10
C GLY A 9 -50.70 18.48 -18.03
N ALA A 10 -50.30 19.57 -18.69
CA ALA A 10 -51.13 20.75 -18.89
C ALA A 10 -52.13 20.48 -20.03
N GLY A 11 -53.38 20.90 -19.85
CA GLY A 11 -54.44 20.82 -20.85
C GLY A 11 -55.58 21.75 -20.51
N ILE A 12 -55.60 22.89 -21.19
CA ILE A 12 -56.59 23.98 -21.16
C ILE A 12 -57.90 23.52 -21.81
N GLY A 13 -59.07 23.91 -21.28
CA GLY A 13 -60.31 23.75 -22.05
C GLY A 13 -61.64 24.00 -21.36
N LEU A 14 -62.00 25.29 -21.29
CA LEU A 14 -63.35 25.86 -21.49
C LEU A 14 -64.49 25.63 -20.48
N ALA A 15 -65.01 26.78 -20.07
CA ALA A 15 -66.19 27.02 -19.26
C ALA A 15 -67.51 26.64 -19.94
N SER A 16 -68.53 26.38 -19.12
CA SER A 16 -69.77 27.16 -19.03
C SER A 16 -70.98 26.27 -18.70
N SER A 17 -71.60 26.52 -17.56
CA SER A 17 -73.06 26.72 -17.50
C SER A 17 -73.45 27.12 -16.09
N SER A 18 -73.97 28.34 -16.06
CA SER A 18 -74.72 28.99 -15.01
C SER A 18 -75.81 28.11 -14.40
N SER A 19 -75.89 28.10 -13.07
CA SER A 19 -77.17 28.26 -12.38
C SER A 19 -76.93 28.82 -10.98
N ILE A 20 -77.28 30.10 -10.84
CA ILE A 20 -77.50 30.77 -9.56
C ILE A 20 -78.90 30.36 -9.12
N LEU A 21 -79.01 29.69 -7.98
CA LEU A 21 -80.22 29.69 -7.16
C LEU A 21 -79.80 29.40 -5.72
N GLY A 22 -79.75 30.47 -4.93
CA GLY A 22 -79.70 30.36 -3.48
C GLY A 22 -80.97 29.70 -2.97
N GLY A 23 -80.81 28.71 -2.10
CA GLY A 23 -81.92 27.98 -1.49
C GLY A 23 -81.40 26.97 -0.48
N PHE A 24 -81.29 27.42 0.77
CA PHE A 24 -81.09 26.62 1.99
C PHE A 24 -79.95 25.58 1.95
N THR A 25 -78.80 25.94 2.53
CA THR A 25 -77.86 24.96 3.06
C THR A 25 -78.55 24.19 4.19
N GLN A 26 -79.17 23.06 3.84
CA GLN A 26 -79.69 22.12 4.81
C GLN A 26 -78.49 21.60 5.61
N ILE A 27 -78.32 22.07 6.84
CA ILE A 27 -77.35 21.49 7.77
C ILE A 27 -77.85 20.08 8.08
N ARG A 28 -77.36 19.09 7.32
CA ARG A 28 -77.56 17.69 7.68
C ARG A 28 -76.68 17.39 8.89
N THR A 29 -77.20 17.66 10.08
CA THR A 29 -76.65 17.04 11.28
C THR A 29 -76.93 15.54 11.18
N ALA A 30 -75.88 14.72 11.05
CA ALA A 30 -76.03 13.29 11.26
C ALA A 30 -76.59 13.06 12.67
N THR A 31 -77.83 12.57 12.78
CA THR A 31 -78.52 12.34 14.07
C THR A 31 -77.95 11.17 14.85
N LYS A 32 -76.96 10.45 14.32
CA LYS A 32 -76.19 9.45 15.05
C LYS A 32 -74.81 9.98 15.42
N ARG A 33 -74.61 10.19 16.72
CA ARG A 33 -73.33 10.60 17.34
C ARG A 33 -72.22 9.55 17.19
N VAL A 34 -72.52 8.35 16.71
CA VAL A 34 -71.56 7.27 16.44
C VAL A 34 -72.01 6.48 15.21
N SER A 35 -71.33 6.67 14.08
CA SER A 35 -71.36 5.77 12.92
C SER A 35 -70.04 4.99 12.81
N GLY A 36 -69.39 4.75 13.94
CA GLY A 36 -68.31 3.78 14.05
C GLY A 36 -68.89 2.43 14.47
N SER A 37 -68.27 1.32 14.05
CA SER A 37 -68.58 0.01 14.60
C SER A 37 -68.60 0.08 16.14
N LYS A 38 -69.73 -0.26 16.78
CA LYS A 38 -69.86 -0.33 18.25
C LYS A 38 -69.09 -1.53 18.84
N THR A 39 -68.56 -2.41 18.00
CA THR A 39 -67.87 -3.65 18.39
C THR A 39 -66.51 -3.77 17.73
N ASN A 40 -65.45 -3.79 18.54
CA ASN A 40 -64.09 -4.07 18.09
C ASN A 40 -63.93 -5.59 17.88
N LYS A 41 -64.18 -6.08 16.66
CA LYS A 41 -63.97 -7.49 16.25
C LYS A 41 -62.74 -7.69 15.35
N ASN A 42 -61.83 -6.72 15.32
CA ASN A 42 -60.62 -6.81 14.50
C ASN A 42 -59.46 -7.29 15.36
N ASP A 43 -59.00 -8.52 15.11
CA ASP A 43 -57.76 -9.05 15.65
C ASP A 43 -56.86 -9.58 14.53
N SER A 44 -55.56 -9.51 14.73
CA SER A 44 -54.58 -9.99 13.76
C SER A 44 -54.24 -11.45 14.03
N ALA A 45 -54.04 -12.24 12.97
CA ALA A 45 -53.60 -13.62 13.13
C ALA A 45 -52.25 -13.73 13.87
N GLY A 46 -52.12 -14.74 14.72
CA GLY A 46 -50.89 -15.03 15.46
C GLY A 46 -49.67 -15.19 14.52
N ARG A 47 -48.57 -14.51 14.83
CA ARG A 47 -47.38 -14.44 13.95
C ARG A 47 -46.42 -15.63 14.09
N ARG A 48 -46.81 -16.68 14.84
CA ARG A 48 -46.03 -17.92 15.07
C ARG A 48 -44.60 -17.65 15.53
N LEU A 49 -44.41 -16.62 16.36
CA LEU A 49 -43.13 -16.28 17.00
C LEU A 49 -42.76 -17.35 18.04
N GLY A 50 -41.52 -17.32 18.52
CA GLY A 50 -40.98 -18.25 19.52
C GLY A 50 -39.86 -19.14 18.99
N PRO A 51 -39.32 -20.01 19.87
CA PRO A 51 -38.23 -20.91 19.53
C PRO A 51 -38.69 -21.93 18.49
N LYS A 52 -37.78 -22.27 17.58
CA LYS A 52 -37.94 -23.29 16.54
C LYS A 52 -36.99 -24.45 16.75
N LYS A 53 -35.86 -24.20 17.42
CA LYS A 53 -34.93 -25.20 17.93
C LYS A 53 -34.73 -24.98 19.42
N PHE A 54 -34.61 -26.08 20.14
CA PHE A 54 -34.46 -26.10 21.60
C PHE A 54 -33.01 -26.44 21.97
N GLU A 55 -32.70 -26.34 23.27
CA GLU A 55 -31.40 -26.73 23.84
C GLU A 55 -30.98 -28.13 23.36
N ASN A 56 -29.72 -28.29 22.98
CA ASN A 56 -29.12 -29.53 22.48
C ASN A 56 -29.72 -30.10 21.17
N ASN A 57 -30.56 -29.36 20.45
CA ASN A 57 -30.99 -29.79 19.13
C ASN A 57 -29.87 -29.61 18.09
N PHE A 58 -29.69 -30.62 17.25
CA PHE A 58 -28.82 -30.51 16.09
C PHE A 58 -29.42 -29.56 15.04
N VAL A 59 -28.58 -28.70 14.47
CA VAL A 59 -28.94 -27.73 13.44
C VAL A 59 -27.92 -27.74 12.32
N ASN A 60 -28.37 -27.39 11.12
CA ASN A 60 -27.54 -27.14 9.93
C ASN A 60 -27.43 -25.63 9.64
N PRO A 61 -26.47 -25.18 8.81
CA PRO A 61 -26.36 -23.77 8.41
C PRO A 61 -27.67 -23.28 7.77
N GLY A 62 -28.11 -22.10 8.18
CA GLY A 62 -29.34 -21.47 7.72
C GLY A 62 -30.61 -21.91 8.46
N GLU A 63 -30.55 -22.94 9.31
CA GLU A 63 -31.73 -23.34 10.10
C GLU A 63 -32.11 -22.26 11.13
N ILE A 64 -33.41 -21.95 11.19
CA ILE A 64 -33.95 -20.96 12.12
C ILE A 64 -34.02 -21.56 13.53
N ILE A 65 -33.43 -20.86 14.49
CA ILE A 65 -33.42 -21.22 15.91
C ILE A 65 -34.54 -20.49 16.65
N MET A 66 -34.75 -19.20 16.39
CA MET A 66 -35.73 -18.36 17.10
C MET A 66 -36.35 -17.33 16.17
N ARG A 67 -37.69 -17.20 16.17
CA ARG A 67 -38.39 -16.08 15.54
C ARG A 67 -38.92 -15.13 16.61
N GLN A 68 -38.59 -13.84 16.52
CA GLN A 68 -38.91 -12.87 17.57
C GLN A 68 -39.26 -11.50 16.99
N ARG A 69 -39.77 -10.61 17.87
CA ARG A 69 -39.91 -9.18 17.61
C ARG A 69 -39.01 -8.46 18.60
N GLY A 70 -38.02 -7.73 18.08
CA GLY A 70 -36.88 -7.28 18.88
C GLY A 70 -35.97 -8.44 19.30
N SER A 71 -34.84 -8.12 19.92
CA SER A 71 -33.86 -9.09 20.42
C SER A 71 -34.19 -9.49 21.86
N LYS A 72 -35.16 -10.40 22.05
CA LYS A 72 -35.39 -11.02 23.37
C LYS A 72 -34.26 -11.98 23.73
N ILE A 73 -33.77 -12.68 22.71
CA ILE A 73 -32.55 -13.47 22.74
C ILE A 73 -31.59 -12.83 21.74
N HIS A 74 -30.32 -12.77 22.10
CA HIS A 74 -29.24 -12.22 21.30
C HIS A 74 -28.47 -13.34 20.59
N PRO A 75 -27.90 -13.07 19.40
CA PRO A 75 -27.03 -14.03 18.74
C PRO A 75 -25.73 -14.19 19.55
N GLY A 76 -25.39 -15.43 19.87
CA GLY A 76 -24.15 -15.84 20.51
C GLY A 76 -23.17 -16.45 19.51
N GLU A 77 -22.42 -17.46 19.94
CA GLU A 77 -21.43 -18.14 19.10
C GLU A 77 -22.06 -18.89 17.90
N ASN A 78 -21.42 -18.81 16.73
CA ASN A 78 -21.79 -19.52 15.49
C ASN A 78 -23.24 -19.31 15.00
N VAL A 79 -23.79 -18.15 15.33
CA VAL A 79 -25.18 -17.78 15.08
C VAL A 79 -25.25 -16.36 14.54
N ALA A 80 -26.16 -16.13 13.59
CA ALA A 80 -26.43 -14.81 13.04
C ALA A 80 -27.88 -14.38 13.27
N ILE A 81 -28.12 -13.08 13.10
CA ILE A 81 -29.43 -12.44 13.24
C ILE A 81 -29.88 -11.84 11.90
N GLY A 82 -31.08 -12.19 11.47
CA GLY A 82 -31.70 -11.66 10.27
C GLY A 82 -32.36 -10.30 10.50
N ARG A 83 -32.87 -9.71 9.42
CA ARG A 83 -33.52 -8.38 9.44
C ARG A 83 -34.70 -8.28 10.41
N ASP A 84 -35.50 -9.36 10.55
CA ASP A 84 -36.64 -9.40 11.46
C ASP A 84 -36.26 -9.88 12.88
N HIS A 85 -34.97 -9.84 13.22
CA HIS A 85 -34.39 -10.37 14.45
C HIS A 85 -34.51 -11.90 14.60
N THR A 86 -34.85 -12.61 13.52
CA THR A 86 -34.81 -14.08 13.49
C THR A 86 -33.38 -14.55 13.65
N ILE A 87 -33.16 -15.49 14.56
CA ILE A 87 -31.85 -16.07 14.83
C ILE A 87 -31.71 -17.37 14.05
N PHE A 88 -30.60 -17.55 13.34
CA PHE A 88 -30.31 -18.74 12.54
C PHE A 88 -28.86 -19.22 12.72
N ALA A 89 -28.65 -20.52 12.56
CA ALA A 89 -27.35 -21.14 12.67
C ALA A 89 -26.44 -20.76 11.49
N MET A 90 -25.18 -20.42 11.75
CA MET A 90 -24.18 -20.24 10.67
C MET A 90 -23.42 -21.53 10.37
N GLU A 91 -23.44 -22.47 11.31
CA GLU A 91 -22.61 -23.66 11.33
C GLU A 91 -23.43 -24.88 11.79
N PRO A 92 -23.17 -26.12 11.32
CA PRO A 92 -23.75 -27.29 11.94
C PRO A 92 -23.22 -27.51 13.36
N GLY A 93 -24.12 -27.93 14.24
CA GLY A 93 -23.81 -28.19 15.64
C GLY A 93 -25.07 -28.28 16.49
N TYR A 94 -24.92 -28.00 17.78
CA TYR A 94 -25.96 -28.15 18.79
C TYR A 94 -26.32 -26.80 19.40
N VAL A 95 -27.60 -26.47 19.43
CA VAL A 95 -28.09 -25.20 19.98
C VAL A 95 -27.87 -25.16 21.49
N LYS A 96 -27.31 -24.06 22.01
CA LYS A 96 -27.15 -23.79 23.44
C LYS A 96 -27.66 -22.40 23.79
N PHE A 97 -28.54 -22.31 24.79
CA PHE A 97 -29.00 -21.06 25.37
C PHE A 97 -28.20 -20.78 26.64
N TYR A 98 -27.65 -19.58 26.76
CA TYR A 98 -26.74 -19.25 27.86
C TYR A 98 -26.79 -17.77 28.24
N LEU A 99 -26.18 -17.45 29.39
CA LEU A 99 -25.93 -16.08 29.84
C LEU A 99 -24.44 -15.83 29.74
N ASP A 100 -24.07 -14.70 29.16
CA ASP A 100 -22.67 -14.30 29.00
C ASP A 100 -22.28 -13.31 30.11
N PRO A 101 -21.23 -13.56 30.91
CA PRO A 101 -20.73 -12.62 31.91
C PRO A 101 -20.44 -11.21 31.37
N PHE A 102 -20.02 -11.08 30.10
CA PHE A 102 -19.78 -9.77 29.49
C PHE A 102 -21.06 -8.97 29.28
N HIS A 103 -22.22 -9.63 29.26
CA HIS A 103 -23.52 -9.05 28.96
C HIS A 103 -24.60 -9.55 29.95
N PRO A 104 -24.55 -9.11 31.22
CA PRO A 104 -25.26 -9.74 32.33
C PRO A 104 -26.80 -9.71 32.22
N LEU A 105 -27.36 -8.72 31.53
CA LEU A 105 -28.81 -8.55 31.37
C LEU A 105 -29.36 -9.18 30.07
N ARG A 106 -28.51 -9.82 29.26
CA ARG A 106 -28.87 -10.35 27.95
C ARG A 106 -28.82 -11.88 27.94
N LYS A 107 -29.80 -12.47 27.25
CA LYS A 107 -29.87 -13.92 27.00
C LYS A 107 -29.32 -14.21 25.63
N PHE A 108 -28.48 -15.22 25.51
CA PHE A 108 -27.85 -15.60 24.25
C PHE A 108 -28.32 -16.97 23.78
N VAL A 109 -28.20 -17.17 22.47
CA VAL A 109 -28.26 -18.49 21.88
C VAL A 109 -27.10 -18.64 20.90
N GLY A 110 -26.35 -19.71 21.05
CA GLY A 110 -25.25 -20.08 20.18
C GLY A 110 -25.42 -21.50 19.65
N VAL A 111 -24.54 -21.88 18.74
CA VAL A 111 -24.40 -23.25 18.25
C VAL A 111 -23.02 -23.76 18.65
N ALA A 112 -23.01 -24.74 19.53
CA ALA A 112 -21.80 -25.46 19.92
C ALA A 112 -21.44 -26.50 18.85
N LEU A 113 -20.19 -26.53 18.40
CA LEU A 113 -19.75 -27.42 17.31
C LEU A 113 -19.78 -28.90 17.71
N LYS A 114 -19.67 -29.19 19.01
CA LYS A 114 -19.80 -30.53 19.59
C LYS A 114 -20.90 -30.51 20.64
N LYS A 115 -21.52 -31.67 20.87
CA LYS A 115 -22.64 -31.79 21.82
C LYS A 115 -22.21 -31.49 23.27
N ASP A 116 -21.02 -31.97 23.63
CA ASP A 116 -20.43 -31.84 24.97
C ASP A 116 -19.83 -30.45 25.22
N TYR A 117 -19.73 -29.64 24.16
CA TYR A 117 -19.19 -28.29 24.25
C TYR A 117 -20.23 -27.35 24.84
N THR A 118 -19.84 -26.65 25.90
CA THR A 118 -20.72 -25.77 26.68
C THR A 118 -20.47 -24.31 26.31
N LEU A 119 -21.55 -23.53 26.27
CA LEU A 119 -21.51 -22.08 26.08
C LEU A 119 -22.02 -21.41 27.37
N PRO A 120 -21.46 -20.27 27.81
CA PRO A 120 -20.37 -19.51 27.18
C PRO A 120 -19.00 -20.19 27.36
N VAL A 121 -18.10 -19.95 26.42
CA VAL A 121 -16.72 -20.43 26.49
C VAL A 121 -15.91 -19.51 27.41
N ASP A 122 -14.85 -20.04 28.02
CA ASP A 122 -13.86 -19.21 28.69
C ASP A 122 -13.23 -18.21 27.71
N HIS A 123 -13.13 -16.94 28.11
CA HIS A 123 -12.78 -15.83 27.24
C HIS A 123 -11.39 -15.97 26.62
N PHE A 124 -10.43 -16.52 27.37
CA PHE A 124 -9.04 -16.68 26.94
C PHE A 124 -8.77 -18.04 26.29
N ALA A 125 -9.73 -18.96 26.34
CA ALA A 125 -9.60 -20.24 25.66
C ALA A 125 -9.59 -20.04 24.13
N PRO A 126 -8.82 -20.86 23.39
CA PRO A 126 -8.79 -20.77 21.94
C PRO A 126 -10.18 -21.04 21.36
N ARG A 127 -10.63 -20.19 20.43
CA ARG A 127 -11.92 -20.37 19.75
C ARG A 127 -11.92 -21.66 18.94
N VAL A 128 -12.85 -22.56 19.25
CA VAL A 128 -13.11 -23.75 18.43
C VAL A 128 -13.75 -23.32 17.11
N ARG A 129 -13.15 -23.69 15.99
CA ARG A 129 -13.61 -23.35 14.63
C ARG A 129 -13.76 -24.63 13.80
N ARG A 130 -14.73 -24.67 12.89
CA ARG A 130 -14.82 -25.74 11.88
C ARG A 130 -14.11 -25.32 10.60
N PHE A 131 -13.23 -26.18 10.07
CA PHE A 131 -12.58 -25.95 8.78
C PHE A 131 -13.59 -26.07 7.63
N GLY A 132 -14.36 -27.16 7.59
CA GLY A 132 -15.54 -27.29 6.72
C GLY A 132 -15.24 -27.62 5.25
N TYR A 133 -13.97 -27.88 4.91
CA TYR A 133 -13.55 -28.34 3.59
C TYR A 133 -12.91 -29.73 3.70
N GLU A 134 -12.99 -30.48 2.60
CA GLU A 134 -12.39 -31.80 2.43
C GLU A 134 -11.36 -31.74 1.30
N GLN A 135 -10.33 -32.58 1.37
CA GLN A 135 -9.34 -32.67 0.31
C GLN A 135 -9.96 -33.36 -0.91
N ILE A 136 -9.78 -32.76 -2.09
CA ILE A 136 -10.16 -33.38 -3.36
C ILE A 136 -9.14 -34.50 -3.63
N LEU A 137 -9.59 -35.75 -3.56
CA LEU A 137 -8.75 -36.93 -3.78
C LEU A 137 -8.61 -37.29 -5.26
N ASP A 138 -9.59 -36.91 -6.09
CA ASP A 138 -9.53 -37.13 -7.52
C ASP A 138 -8.58 -36.11 -8.18
N GLU A 139 -7.58 -36.62 -8.89
CA GLU A 139 -6.56 -35.78 -9.51
C GLU A 139 -7.14 -34.86 -10.60
N ALA A 140 -8.17 -35.32 -11.33
CA ALA A 140 -8.76 -34.53 -12.41
C ALA A 140 -9.51 -33.32 -11.85
N ASP A 141 -10.30 -33.52 -10.80
CA ASP A 141 -10.99 -32.43 -10.10
C ASP A 141 -10.01 -31.54 -9.33
N ALA A 142 -8.94 -32.09 -8.74
CA ALA A 142 -7.89 -31.30 -8.11
C ALA A 142 -7.20 -30.36 -9.12
N LYS A 143 -6.88 -30.85 -10.32
CA LYS A 143 -6.32 -30.02 -11.40
C LYS A 143 -7.26 -28.91 -11.84
N LYS A 144 -8.57 -29.19 -11.96
CA LYS A 144 -9.56 -28.14 -12.28
C LYS A 144 -9.61 -27.06 -11.21
N GLU A 145 -9.51 -27.44 -9.94
CA GLU A 145 -9.48 -26.49 -8.81
C GLU A 145 -8.16 -25.68 -8.80
N GLU A 146 -7.02 -26.31 -9.10
CA GLU A 146 -5.72 -25.61 -9.24
C GLU A 146 -5.70 -24.63 -10.41
N GLU A 147 -6.35 -24.99 -11.54
CA GLU A 147 -6.47 -24.15 -12.73
C GLU A 147 -7.50 -23.02 -12.55
N HIS A 148 -8.43 -23.17 -11.60
CA HIS A 148 -9.48 -22.18 -11.37
C HIS A 148 -8.89 -20.88 -10.81
N MET A 149 -9.00 -19.81 -11.60
CA MET A 149 -8.63 -18.45 -11.20
C MET A 149 -9.86 -17.57 -11.10
N SER A 150 -9.84 -16.59 -10.20
CA SER A 150 -10.88 -15.57 -10.18
C SER A 150 -10.86 -14.74 -11.47
N ARG A 151 -12.01 -14.18 -11.87
CA ARG A 151 -12.08 -13.30 -13.05
C ARG A 151 -11.06 -12.16 -13.01
N LYS A 152 -10.77 -11.62 -11.83
CA LYS A 152 -9.79 -10.53 -11.67
C LYS A 152 -8.36 -11.00 -11.96
N GLU A 153 -7.98 -12.15 -11.44
CA GLU A 153 -6.66 -12.75 -11.68
C GLU A 153 -6.49 -13.12 -13.15
N TYR A 154 -7.51 -13.74 -13.75
CA TYR A 154 -7.49 -14.09 -15.18
C TYR A 154 -7.26 -12.87 -16.07
N LEU A 155 -8.01 -11.78 -15.85
CA LEU A 155 -7.86 -10.55 -16.64
C LEU A 155 -6.51 -9.87 -16.43
N ALA A 156 -5.91 -9.97 -15.25
CA ALA A 156 -4.61 -9.37 -14.94
C ALA A 156 -3.42 -10.21 -15.45
N GLN A 157 -3.64 -11.47 -15.84
CA GLN A 157 -2.56 -12.43 -16.06
C GLN A 157 -1.63 -12.04 -17.22
N ASP A 158 -2.17 -11.48 -18.30
CA ASP A 158 -1.36 -11.06 -19.45
C ASP A 158 -0.49 -9.84 -19.12
N GLU A 159 -1.03 -8.88 -18.37
CA GLU A 159 -0.26 -7.73 -17.89
C GLU A 159 0.86 -8.16 -16.94
N LEU A 160 0.58 -9.07 -16.00
CA LEU A 160 1.57 -9.62 -15.07
C LEU A 160 2.68 -10.38 -15.81
N LYS A 161 2.34 -11.17 -16.83
CA LYS A 161 3.31 -11.85 -17.70
C LYS A 161 4.21 -10.86 -18.44
N GLN A 162 3.64 -9.81 -19.04
CA GLN A 162 4.42 -8.77 -19.70
C GLN A 162 5.35 -8.03 -18.72
N MET A 163 4.87 -7.74 -17.51
CA MET A 163 5.68 -7.13 -16.45
C MET A 163 6.82 -8.04 -16.00
N LYS A 164 6.58 -9.35 -15.89
CA LYS A 164 7.61 -10.34 -15.60
C LYS A 164 8.69 -10.35 -16.68
N VAL A 165 8.31 -10.44 -17.96
CA VAL A 165 9.25 -10.42 -19.09
C VAL A 165 10.06 -9.12 -19.13
N LYS A 166 9.43 -7.97 -18.88
CA LYS A 166 10.13 -6.67 -18.80
C LYS A 166 11.19 -6.67 -17.68
N ARG A 167 10.87 -7.21 -16.50
CA ARG A 167 11.81 -7.33 -15.38
C ARG A 167 12.98 -8.25 -15.72
N GLU A 168 12.72 -9.42 -16.30
CA GLU A 168 13.74 -10.38 -16.74
C GLU A 168 14.67 -9.78 -17.80
N ASN A 169 14.13 -9.02 -18.76
CA ASN A 169 14.94 -8.34 -19.78
C ASN A 169 15.82 -7.25 -19.17
N ALA A 170 15.30 -6.47 -18.21
CA ALA A 170 16.08 -5.46 -17.50
C ALA A 170 17.20 -6.09 -16.65
N GLU A 171 16.92 -7.21 -15.98
CA GLU A 171 17.92 -8.01 -15.27
C GLU A 171 19.02 -8.52 -16.21
N LYS A 172 18.64 -9.14 -17.33
CA LYS A 172 19.60 -9.64 -18.34
C LYS A 172 20.48 -8.53 -18.91
N LEU A 173 19.89 -7.37 -19.19
CA LEU A 173 20.62 -6.20 -19.67
C LEU A 173 21.62 -5.70 -18.62
N TRP A 174 21.18 -5.58 -17.37
CA TRP A 174 22.05 -5.15 -16.27
C TRP A 174 23.22 -6.13 -16.08
N LYS A 175 22.94 -7.44 -16.04
CA LYS A 175 23.97 -8.50 -15.90
C LYS A 175 24.97 -8.46 -17.06
N ARG A 176 24.51 -8.29 -18.31
CA ARG A 176 25.40 -8.16 -19.47
C ARG A 176 26.34 -6.95 -19.36
N ASN A 177 25.81 -5.79 -18.98
CA ASN A 177 26.61 -4.56 -18.83
C ASN A 177 27.59 -4.69 -17.66
N ALA A 178 27.18 -5.29 -16.55
CA ALA A 178 28.06 -5.57 -15.43
C ALA A 178 29.16 -6.56 -15.83
N LEU A 179 28.83 -7.60 -16.59
CA LEU A 179 29.79 -8.61 -17.06
C LEU A 179 30.86 -7.99 -17.96
N SER A 180 30.46 -7.15 -18.92
CA SER A 180 31.43 -6.45 -19.77
C SER A 180 32.31 -5.52 -18.94
N GLN A 181 31.73 -4.78 -18.00
CA GLN A 181 32.49 -3.88 -17.12
C GLN A 181 33.49 -4.64 -16.23
N LEU A 182 33.10 -5.78 -15.67
CA LEU A 182 33.99 -6.62 -14.86
C LEU A 182 35.17 -7.15 -15.69
N LYS A 183 34.91 -7.65 -16.90
CA LYS A 183 35.98 -8.16 -17.78
C LYS A 183 36.98 -7.09 -18.19
N GLU A 184 36.51 -5.86 -18.42
CA GLU A 184 37.36 -4.73 -18.81
C GLU A 184 38.15 -4.14 -17.63
N GLN A 185 37.49 -3.90 -16.49
CA GLN A 185 38.07 -3.14 -15.38
C GLN A 185 38.69 -4.02 -14.29
N PHE A 186 38.27 -5.29 -14.19
CA PHE A 186 38.63 -6.22 -13.12
C PHE A 186 38.96 -7.63 -13.66
N PRO A 187 39.98 -7.79 -14.50
CA PRO A 187 40.30 -9.07 -15.15
C PRO A 187 40.79 -10.17 -14.19
N ALA A 188 41.13 -9.82 -12.95
CA ALA A 188 41.62 -10.76 -11.93
C ALA A 188 40.53 -11.65 -11.32
N ILE A 189 39.25 -11.38 -11.58
CA ILE A 189 38.12 -12.14 -11.00
C ILE A 189 37.96 -13.46 -11.74
N THR A 190 38.11 -14.57 -11.02
CA THR A 190 38.09 -15.94 -11.57
C THR A 190 36.74 -16.34 -12.17
N GLU A 191 35.65 -15.99 -11.50
CA GLU A 191 34.28 -16.37 -11.90
C GLU A 191 33.40 -15.13 -12.13
N PRO A 192 33.48 -14.49 -13.32
CA PRO A 192 32.79 -13.23 -13.57
C PRO A 192 31.26 -13.38 -13.65
N GLU A 193 30.74 -14.56 -14.03
CA GLU A 193 29.29 -14.79 -14.11
C GLU A 193 28.66 -14.84 -12.72
N LEU A 194 29.19 -15.68 -11.82
CA LEU A 194 28.77 -15.75 -10.42
C LEU A 194 28.92 -14.38 -9.72
N ALA A 195 29.98 -13.64 -10.05
CA ALA A 195 30.19 -12.28 -9.56
C ALA A 195 29.06 -11.34 -10.00
N THR A 196 28.67 -11.37 -11.28
CA THR A 196 27.55 -10.54 -11.76
C THR A 196 26.23 -10.87 -11.10
N GLU A 197 25.95 -12.15 -10.82
CA GLU A 197 24.73 -12.55 -10.14
C GLU A 197 24.68 -12.04 -8.71
N ARG A 198 25.78 -12.24 -7.95
CA ARG A 198 25.93 -11.70 -6.60
C ARG A 198 25.74 -10.19 -6.59
N LEU A 199 26.43 -9.47 -7.48
CA LEU A 199 26.35 -8.01 -7.54
C LEU A 199 24.96 -7.50 -7.91
N TYR A 200 24.25 -8.19 -8.80
CA TYR A 200 22.87 -7.85 -9.13
C TYR A 200 21.97 -7.95 -7.90
N GLN A 201 22.10 -9.05 -7.12
CA GLN A 201 21.32 -9.24 -5.91
C GLN A 201 21.66 -8.20 -4.83
N VAL A 202 22.95 -7.89 -4.63
CA VAL A 202 23.37 -6.83 -3.71
C VAL A 202 22.82 -5.48 -4.15
N ALA A 203 22.91 -5.13 -5.44
CA ALA A 203 22.36 -3.91 -5.99
C ALA A 203 20.84 -3.81 -5.82
N ALA A 204 20.11 -4.92 -5.98
CA ALA A 204 18.67 -4.98 -5.75
C ALA A 204 18.30 -4.71 -4.29
N LEU A 205 19.05 -5.27 -3.33
CA LEU A 205 18.85 -5.05 -1.90
C LEU A 205 19.23 -3.62 -1.47
N MET A 206 20.31 -3.07 -2.00
CA MET A 206 20.68 -1.67 -1.79
C MET A 206 19.59 -0.73 -2.29
N LYS A 207 19.01 -1.02 -3.48
CA LYS A 207 17.88 -0.27 -4.01
C LYS A 207 16.63 -0.39 -3.14
N ALA A 208 16.47 -1.49 -2.41
CA ALA A 208 15.41 -1.66 -1.42
C ALA A 208 15.67 -0.88 -0.11
N GLY A 209 16.85 -0.29 0.06
CA GLY A 209 17.21 0.55 1.20
C GLY A 209 18.15 -0.08 2.21
N GLN A 210 18.70 -1.27 1.93
CA GLN A 210 19.71 -1.88 2.81
C GLN A 210 21.08 -1.21 2.64
N THR A 211 21.86 -1.21 3.73
CA THR A 211 23.28 -0.82 3.64
C THR A 211 24.06 -1.86 2.83
N LEU A 212 25.21 -1.46 2.27
CA LEU A 212 26.03 -2.35 1.44
C LEU A 212 26.46 -3.62 2.20
N GLU A 213 26.85 -3.49 3.47
CA GLU A 213 27.24 -4.61 4.32
C GLU A 213 26.09 -5.59 4.55
N GLN A 214 24.93 -5.08 4.98
CA GLN A 214 23.73 -5.90 5.18
C GLN A 214 23.29 -6.60 3.88
N ALA A 215 23.36 -5.90 2.75
CA ALA A 215 23.02 -6.47 1.46
C ALA A 215 23.97 -7.62 1.06
N ARG A 216 25.28 -7.47 1.31
CA ARG A 216 26.28 -8.54 1.08
C ARG A 216 26.04 -9.76 1.95
N ASP A 217 25.79 -9.55 3.24
CA ASP A 217 25.52 -10.62 4.20
C ASP A 217 24.25 -11.37 3.82
N GLN A 218 23.18 -10.63 3.49
CA GLN A 218 21.91 -11.21 3.06
C GLN A 218 22.04 -12.04 1.79
N VAL A 219 22.83 -11.59 0.81
CA VAL A 219 23.08 -12.36 -0.42
C VAL A 219 23.85 -13.65 -0.13
N THR A 220 24.88 -13.59 0.71
CA THR A 220 25.61 -14.79 1.15
C THR A 220 24.69 -15.76 1.89
N PHE A 221 23.82 -15.25 2.76
CA PHE A 221 22.84 -16.06 3.47
C PHE A 221 21.79 -16.67 2.52
N ASN A 222 21.30 -15.91 1.54
CA ASN A 222 20.35 -16.43 0.56
C ASN A 222 20.96 -17.60 -0.22
N TYR A 223 22.22 -17.46 -0.66
CA TYR A 223 22.94 -18.56 -1.31
C TYR A 223 23.05 -19.78 -0.40
N TYR A 224 23.48 -19.61 0.85
CA TYR A 224 23.53 -20.68 1.86
C TYR A 224 22.17 -21.39 2.00
N PHE A 225 21.10 -20.61 2.14
CA PHE A 225 19.76 -21.14 2.36
C PHE A 225 19.22 -21.87 1.13
N GLU A 226 19.49 -21.37 -0.07
CA GLU A 226 19.15 -22.05 -1.33
C GLU A 226 19.83 -23.41 -1.44
N GLN A 227 21.12 -23.49 -1.11
CA GLN A 227 21.86 -24.76 -1.10
C GLN A 227 21.33 -25.71 -0.01
N GLN A 228 20.94 -25.19 1.16
CA GLN A 228 20.33 -26.00 2.23
C GLN A 228 18.96 -26.56 1.81
N LEU A 229 18.16 -25.76 1.09
CA LEU A 229 16.90 -26.23 0.52
C LEU A 229 17.13 -27.31 -0.54
N ALA A 230 18.19 -27.22 -1.34
CA ALA A 230 18.56 -28.25 -2.31
C ALA A 230 18.94 -29.57 -1.62
N VAL A 231 19.70 -29.53 -0.52
CA VAL A 231 19.97 -30.73 0.32
C VAL A 231 18.66 -31.31 0.85
N ARG A 232 17.75 -30.48 1.34
CA ARG A 232 16.45 -30.93 1.86
C ARG A 232 15.57 -31.56 0.78
N ARG A 233 15.67 -31.11 -0.48
CA ARG A 233 15.02 -31.72 -1.66
C ARG A 233 15.70 -33.01 -2.12
N GLY A 234 16.89 -33.32 -1.61
CA GLY A 234 17.69 -34.48 -2.03
C GLY A 234 18.47 -34.25 -3.32
N GLU A 235 18.60 -33.01 -3.78
CA GLU A 235 19.37 -32.64 -4.99
C GLU A 235 20.88 -32.60 -4.75
N LEU A 236 21.30 -32.45 -3.48
CA LEU A 236 22.69 -32.33 -3.07
C LEU A 236 22.95 -33.15 -1.82
N LEU A 237 24.16 -33.71 -1.73
CA LEU A 237 24.64 -34.33 -0.49
C LEU A 237 25.16 -33.27 0.49
N GLN A 238 25.16 -33.58 1.79
CA GLN A 238 25.61 -32.64 2.83
C GLN A 238 27.10 -32.28 2.69
N GLU A 239 27.93 -33.22 2.22
CA GLU A 239 29.36 -32.99 2.00
C GLU A 239 29.60 -32.06 0.81
N GLU A 240 28.86 -32.25 -0.28
CA GLU A 240 28.87 -31.38 -1.46
C GLU A 240 28.40 -29.97 -1.11
N PHE A 241 27.40 -29.86 -0.23
CA PHE A 241 26.93 -28.59 0.27
C PHE A 241 28.04 -27.83 1.03
N ASN A 242 28.72 -28.49 1.97
CA ASN A 242 29.76 -27.84 2.77
C ASN A 242 30.90 -27.35 1.87
N THR A 243 31.33 -28.18 0.92
CA THR A 243 32.41 -27.82 -0.01
C THR A 243 32.02 -26.66 -0.94
N LYS A 244 30.82 -26.68 -1.53
CA LYS A 244 30.30 -25.57 -2.36
C LYS A 244 30.16 -24.29 -1.56
N PHE A 245 29.63 -24.37 -0.35
CA PHE A 245 29.45 -23.19 0.49
C PHE A 245 30.79 -22.60 0.91
N ASP A 246 31.78 -23.42 1.26
CA ASP A 246 33.12 -22.94 1.60
C ASP A 246 33.81 -22.27 0.40
N GLN A 247 33.64 -22.81 -0.80
CA GLN A 247 34.10 -22.19 -2.05
C GLN A 247 33.42 -20.84 -2.29
N TYR A 248 32.09 -20.80 -2.18
CA TYR A 248 31.32 -19.56 -2.35
C TYR A 248 31.68 -18.51 -1.29
N LYS A 249 31.89 -18.92 -0.03
CA LYS A 249 32.25 -18.02 1.06
C LYS A 249 33.60 -17.35 0.78
N LYS A 250 34.61 -18.13 0.36
CA LYS A 250 35.91 -17.59 -0.06
C LYS A 250 35.76 -16.63 -1.23
N PHE A 251 35.08 -17.07 -2.29
CA PHE A 251 34.78 -16.25 -3.46
C PHE A 251 34.10 -14.92 -3.10
N SER A 252 33.07 -14.95 -2.26
CA SER A 252 32.31 -13.77 -1.83
C SER A 252 33.19 -12.78 -1.07
N SER A 253 34.06 -13.28 -0.19
CA SER A 253 34.98 -12.44 0.59
C SER A 253 36.05 -11.78 -0.30
N GLU A 254 36.60 -12.51 -1.27
CA GLU A 254 37.57 -11.98 -2.23
C GLU A 254 36.94 -10.92 -3.13
N LEU A 255 35.70 -11.17 -3.59
CA LEU A 255 34.95 -10.22 -4.42
C LEU A 255 34.62 -8.93 -3.64
N ASP A 256 34.16 -9.05 -2.40
CA ASP A 256 33.75 -7.90 -1.58
C ASP A 256 34.95 -7.01 -1.18
N LEU A 257 36.16 -7.58 -1.11
CA LEU A 257 37.42 -6.86 -0.95
C LEU A 257 37.88 -6.16 -2.23
N ALA A 258 37.63 -6.77 -3.40
CA ALA A 258 38.07 -6.23 -4.68
C ALA A 258 37.12 -5.16 -5.26
N LEU A 259 35.83 -5.26 -4.95
CA LEU A 259 34.77 -4.54 -5.65
C LEU A 259 33.67 -4.06 -4.70
N ALA A 260 33.19 -2.85 -4.92
CA ALA A 260 32.03 -2.32 -4.21
C ALA A 260 31.03 -1.66 -5.17
N LEU A 261 29.80 -1.50 -4.69
CA LEU A 261 28.71 -0.83 -5.40
C LEU A 261 28.50 0.57 -4.83
N ASP A 262 28.41 1.54 -5.72
CA ASP A 262 28.00 2.90 -5.39
C ASP A 262 26.49 2.98 -5.09
N HIS A 263 26.01 4.10 -4.55
CA HIS A 263 24.58 4.34 -4.30
C HIS A 263 23.74 4.29 -5.60
N LYS A 264 24.38 4.51 -6.75
CA LYS A 264 23.82 4.36 -8.11
C LYS A 264 23.99 2.96 -8.70
N THR A 265 24.44 1.99 -7.92
CA THR A 265 24.74 0.60 -8.34
C THR A 265 25.84 0.50 -9.40
N ARG A 266 26.75 1.47 -9.44
CA ARG A 266 27.92 1.46 -10.32
C ARG A 266 29.07 0.72 -9.65
N LEU A 267 29.81 -0.06 -10.42
CA LEU A 267 30.97 -0.78 -9.93
C LEU A 267 32.17 0.16 -9.76
N HIS A 268 32.90 0.00 -8.67
CA HIS A 268 34.14 0.73 -8.39
C HIS A 268 35.05 -0.06 -7.43
N LYS A 269 36.30 0.35 -7.33
CA LYS A 269 37.24 -0.18 -6.33
C LYS A 269 36.84 0.36 -4.94
N PRO A 270 36.71 -0.49 -3.92
CA PRO A 270 36.46 -0.03 -2.57
C PRO A 270 37.66 0.80 -2.09
N PHE A 271 37.36 1.85 -1.31
CA PHE A 271 38.37 2.71 -0.70
C PHE A 271 38.60 2.31 0.76
N SER A 272 39.84 2.43 1.23
CA SER A 272 40.09 2.45 2.68
C SER A 272 39.41 3.67 3.31
N ALA A 273 39.08 3.60 4.60
CA ALA A 273 38.44 4.70 5.31
C ALA A 273 39.24 6.01 5.20
N GLU A 274 40.57 5.93 5.27
CA GLU A 274 41.48 7.08 5.14
C GLU A 274 41.52 7.62 3.70
N GLU A 275 41.68 6.73 2.70
CA GLU A 275 41.67 7.10 1.29
C GLU A 275 40.35 7.74 0.86
N HIS A 276 39.25 7.25 1.41
CA HIS A 276 37.92 7.77 1.16
C HIS A 276 37.76 9.19 1.69
N GLN A 277 38.22 9.46 2.92
CA GLN A 277 38.22 10.80 3.49
C GLN A 277 39.11 11.76 2.69
N GLN A 278 40.32 11.34 2.34
CA GLN A 278 41.23 12.13 1.52
C GLN A 278 40.60 12.52 0.18
N LYS A 279 39.95 11.58 -0.51
CA LYS A 279 39.24 11.87 -1.77
C LYS A 279 38.05 12.80 -1.58
N LYS A 280 37.29 12.65 -0.49
CA LYS A 280 36.21 13.58 -0.14
C LYS A 280 36.76 15.00 0.01
N ASP A 281 37.83 15.16 0.78
CA ASP A 281 38.44 16.46 1.05
C ASP A 281 39.08 17.06 -0.21
N GLU A 282 39.70 16.25 -1.05
CA GLU A 282 40.24 16.67 -2.35
C GLU A 282 39.13 17.21 -3.27
N ILE A 283 38.00 16.52 -3.37
CA ILE A 283 36.89 16.98 -4.21
C ILE A 283 36.23 18.22 -3.61
N LEU A 284 36.03 18.26 -2.30
CA LEU A 284 35.42 19.40 -1.62
C LEU A 284 36.29 20.66 -1.72
N SER A 285 37.60 20.54 -1.53
CA SER A 285 38.53 21.66 -1.71
C SER A 285 38.54 22.18 -3.14
N LYS A 286 38.54 21.30 -4.15
CA LYS A 286 38.38 21.69 -5.57
C LYS A 286 37.05 22.42 -5.82
N LEU A 287 35.96 21.90 -5.27
CA LEU A 287 34.64 22.51 -5.41
C LEU A 287 34.58 23.91 -4.77
N ASP A 288 35.14 24.04 -3.57
CA ASP A 288 35.17 25.30 -2.84
C ASP A 288 36.08 26.34 -3.55
N SER A 289 37.22 25.93 -4.12
CA SER A 289 38.14 26.85 -4.80
C SER A 289 37.66 27.33 -6.18
N GLU A 290 37.04 26.46 -6.97
CA GLU A 290 36.75 26.75 -8.38
C GLU A 290 35.33 27.27 -8.63
N PHE A 291 34.36 26.91 -7.78
CA PHE A 291 32.94 27.12 -8.09
C PHE A 291 32.18 27.98 -7.07
N THR A 292 32.84 28.47 -6.01
CA THR A 292 32.19 29.37 -5.04
C THR A 292 32.24 30.82 -5.49
N GLY A 293 31.13 31.54 -5.32
CA GLY A 293 31.07 32.98 -5.59
C GLY A 293 31.07 33.37 -7.07
N ILE A 294 30.79 32.44 -7.99
CA ILE A 294 30.76 32.68 -9.43
C ILE A 294 29.36 32.39 -9.98
N ILE A 295 28.95 33.11 -11.04
CA ILE A 295 27.74 32.79 -11.81
C ILE A 295 28.01 31.55 -12.67
N LEU A 296 27.31 30.45 -12.36
CA LEU A 296 27.54 29.14 -12.97
C LEU A 296 26.90 29.03 -14.36
N LYS A 297 27.74 28.74 -15.37
CA LYS A 297 27.30 28.30 -16.71
C LYS A 297 27.03 26.79 -16.72
N ASP A 298 26.30 26.31 -17.72
CA ASP A 298 25.93 24.89 -17.81
C ASP A 298 27.13 23.94 -17.88
N ALA A 299 28.23 24.35 -18.51
CA ALA A 299 29.48 23.58 -18.51
C ALA A 299 30.04 23.38 -17.10
N GLN A 300 30.03 24.43 -16.26
CA GLN A 300 30.49 24.36 -14.87
C GLN A 300 29.54 23.53 -14.01
N LYS A 301 28.22 23.64 -14.22
CA LYS A 301 27.22 22.77 -13.56
C LYS A 301 27.49 21.30 -13.86
N ASN A 302 27.76 20.97 -15.13
CA ASN A 302 28.10 19.61 -15.53
C ASN A 302 29.42 19.13 -14.91
N ALA A 303 30.44 20.00 -14.81
CA ALA A 303 31.69 19.67 -14.12
C ALA A 303 31.49 19.38 -12.63
N ILE A 304 30.71 20.22 -11.91
CA ILE A 304 30.33 19.97 -10.52
C ILE A 304 29.59 18.64 -10.39
N LEU A 305 28.63 18.37 -11.28
CA LEU A 305 27.90 17.09 -11.28
C LEU A 305 28.82 15.91 -11.57
N GLN A 306 29.83 16.05 -12.42
CA GLN A 306 30.80 14.98 -12.66
C GLN A 306 31.64 14.70 -11.41
N LEU A 307 32.11 15.73 -10.72
CA LEU A 307 32.87 15.61 -9.47
C LEU A 307 32.02 14.97 -8.36
N LEU A 308 30.79 15.45 -8.16
CA LEU A 308 29.87 14.89 -7.14
C LEU A 308 29.42 13.47 -7.47
N ASN A 309 29.35 13.10 -8.74
CA ASN A 309 29.00 11.74 -9.17
C ASN A 309 30.23 10.82 -9.32
N THR A 310 31.37 11.18 -8.73
CA THR A 310 32.52 10.28 -8.63
C THR A 310 32.08 9.02 -7.88
N PRO A 311 32.25 7.82 -8.47
CA PRO A 311 31.66 6.60 -7.93
C PRO A 311 32.25 6.27 -6.55
N GLY A 312 31.37 6.07 -5.57
CA GLY A 312 31.73 5.57 -4.24
C GLY A 312 32.38 6.56 -3.29
N VAL A 313 32.36 7.84 -3.64
CA VAL A 313 32.88 8.90 -2.75
C VAL A 313 31.77 9.52 -1.92
N PHE A 314 30.63 9.82 -2.52
CA PHE A 314 29.54 10.50 -1.82
C PHE A 314 28.28 9.64 -1.74
N SER A 315 27.59 9.71 -0.61
CA SER A 315 26.27 9.10 -0.46
C SER A 315 25.21 9.87 -1.25
N SER A 316 24.04 9.26 -1.50
CA SER A 316 22.94 9.95 -2.18
C SER A 316 22.46 11.20 -1.42
N GLU A 317 22.54 11.17 -0.09
CA GLU A 317 22.16 12.30 0.78
C GLU A 317 23.20 13.41 0.72
N GLU A 318 24.48 13.06 0.79
CA GLU A 318 25.59 14.01 0.66
C GLU A 318 25.55 14.71 -0.70
N ILE A 319 25.34 13.96 -1.79
CA ILE A 319 25.19 14.54 -3.13
C ILE A 319 24.02 15.53 -3.18
N PHE A 320 22.91 15.22 -2.52
CA PHE A 320 21.76 16.13 -2.47
C PHE A 320 22.13 17.43 -1.73
N VAL A 321 22.77 17.33 -0.57
CA VAL A 321 23.22 18.49 0.23
C VAL A 321 24.24 19.32 -0.56
N PHE A 322 25.24 18.69 -1.16
CA PHE A 322 26.25 19.40 -1.96
C PHE A 322 25.67 20.00 -3.23
N LYS A 323 24.70 19.35 -3.87
CA LYS A 323 23.99 19.93 -5.01
C LYS A 323 23.25 21.19 -4.59
N GLN A 324 22.62 21.22 -3.42
CA GLN A 324 21.98 22.44 -2.90
C GLN A 324 23.00 23.53 -2.57
N LYS A 325 24.18 23.16 -2.03
CA LYS A 325 25.26 24.10 -1.69
C LYS A 325 25.86 24.76 -2.94
N TYR A 326 26.28 23.95 -3.91
CA TYR A 326 27.05 24.42 -5.08
C TYR A 326 26.18 24.76 -6.28
N ILE A 327 25.01 24.15 -6.44
CA ILE A 327 24.05 24.44 -7.52
C ILE A 327 22.71 24.85 -6.89
N PRO A 328 22.67 25.97 -6.14
CA PRO A 328 21.41 26.43 -5.55
C PRO A 328 20.45 26.87 -6.66
N ALA A 329 19.15 26.71 -6.43
CA ALA A 329 18.11 27.12 -7.38
C ALA A 329 18.15 28.64 -7.66
N VAL A 330 18.66 29.44 -6.71
CA VAL A 330 18.88 30.87 -6.85
C VAL A 330 20.22 31.21 -6.20
N LEU A 331 21.10 31.90 -6.91
CA LEU A 331 22.38 32.33 -6.34
C LEU A 331 22.16 33.39 -5.24
N PRO A 332 23.02 33.51 -4.21
CA PRO A 332 22.85 34.56 -3.20
C PRO A 332 23.15 35.96 -3.73
N GLU A 333 22.67 37.01 -3.04
CA GLU A 333 22.98 38.42 -3.35
C GLU A 333 24.47 38.77 -3.18
N SER A 334 25.21 37.98 -2.41
CA SER A 334 26.65 38.16 -2.19
C SER A 334 27.50 37.83 -3.42
N VAL A 335 26.97 37.09 -4.40
CA VAL A 335 27.72 36.71 -5.60
C VAL A 335 27.84 37.93 -6.53
N PRO A 336 29.06 38.33 -6.91
CA PRO A 336 29.27 39.47 -7.80
C PRO A 336 28.57 39.25 -9.14
N GLY A 337 27.95 40.31 -9.67
CA GLY A 337 27.21 40.28 -10.94
C GLY A 337 25.76 39.79 -10.84
N THR A 338 25.29 39.35 -9.67
CA THR A 338 23.89 38.91 -9.51
C THR A 338 22.92 40.03 -9.19
N VAL A 339 23.39 41.11 -8.56
CA VAL A 339 22.60 42.31 -8.24
C VAL A 339 23.03 43.44 -9.18
N LEU A 340 22.05 44.13 -9.76
CA LEU A 340 22.26 45.31 -10.59
C LEU A 340 21.79 46.56 -9.85
N ASP A 341 22.69 47.54 -9.69
CA ASP A 341 22.38 48.81 -9.05
C ASP A 341 21.64 49.76 -10.02
N ILE A 342 20.34 49.54 -10.17
CA ILE A 342 19.47 50.35 -11.04
C ILE A 342 18.49 51.18 -10.20
N PRO A 343 18.61 52.53 -10.22
CA PRO A 343 17.73 53.41 -9.46
C PRO A 343 16.27 53.32 -9.93
N ARG A 344 15.34 53.63 -9.03
CA ARG A 344 13.89 53.62 -9.33
C ARG A 344 13.58 54.61 -10.46
N GLY A 345 12.79 54.18 -11.45
CA GLY A 345 12.34 55.02 -12.56
C GLY A 345 13.11 54.86 -13.88
N LYS A 346 14.29 54.20 -13.87
CA LYS A 346 15.01 53.85 -15.11
C LYS A 346 14.46 52.56 -15.74
N LYS A 347 14.49 52.48 -17.08
CA LYS A 347 14.14 51.26 -17.83
C LYS A 347 15.06 50.11 -17.40
N LEU A 348 14.48 48.92 -17.20
CA LEU A 348 15.26 47.72 -16.88
C LEU A 348 15.89 47.14 -18.14
N PRO A 349 17.13 46.61 -18.05
CA PRO A 349 17.72 45.82 -19.12
C PRO A 349 16.96 44.49 -19.27
N GLU A 350 16.94 43.93 -20.48
CA GLU A 350 16.17 42.72 -20.81
C GLU A 350 16.57 41.48 -19.98
N ASN A 351 17.83 41.46 -19.51
CA ASN A 351 18.38 40.37 -18.68
C ASN A 351 18.23 40.60 -17.17
N ALA A 352 17.32 41.48 -16.74
CA ALA A 352 17.07 41.75 -15.32
C ALA A 352 15.63 41.39 -14.89
N VAL A 353 15.51 40.96 -13.63
CA VAL A 353 14.26 40.62 -12.96
C VAL A 353 14.18 41.39 -11.65
N VAL A 354 13.00 41.92 -11.32
CA VAL A 354 12.79 42.61 -10.04
C VAL A 354 12.26 41.61 -9.03
N VAL A 355 12.98 41.45 -7.92
CA VAL A 355 12.51 40.73 -6.74
C VAL A 355 12.18 41.75 -5.66
N LYS A 356 11.01 41.60 -5.03
CA LYS A 356 10.60 42.41 -3.89
C LYS A 356 10.62 41.52 -2.66
N THR A 357 11.43 41.87 -1.67
CA THR A 357 11.54 41.18 -0.39
C THR A 357 11.17 42.14 0.73
N PHE A 358 10.52 41.64 1.77
CA PHE A 358 10.23 42.45 2.95
C PHE A 358 11.47 42.53 3.84
N ASP A 359 11.91 43.74 4.17
CA ASP A 359 13.01 43.95 5.12
C ASP A 359 12.44 44.21 6.53
N PRO A 360 12.67 43.30 7.49
CA PRO A 360 12.11 43.43 8.83
C PRO A 360 12.68 44.61 9.61
N LYS A 361 13.91 45.08 9.31
CA LYS A 361 14.54 46.19 10.03
C LYS A 361 13.89 47.53 9.69
N THR A 362 13.66 47.77 8.40
CA THR A 362 13.05 49.01 7.90
C THR A 362 11.53 48.94 7.82
N ARG A 363 10.94 47.75 8.04
CA ARG A 363 9.50 47.45 7.89
C ARG A 363 8.96 47.88 6.51
N SER A 364 9.78 47.72 5.48
CA SER A 364 9.47 48.20 4.13
C SER A 364 9.79 47.13 3.09
N LEU A 365 9.17 47.26 1.90
CA LEU A 365 9.49 46.39 0.77
C LEU A 365 10.81 46.84 0.14
N ARG A 366 11.85 46.02 0.31
CA ARG A 366 13.14 46.15 -0.39
C ARG A 366 12.97 45.65 -1.82
N ARG A 367 13.28 46.52 -2.78
CA ARG A 367 13.29 46.18 -4.21
C ARG A 367 14.73 45.87 -4.61
N VAL A 368 15.00 44.64 -5.03
CA VAL A 368 16.31 44.20 -5.52
C VAL A 368 16.18 43.86 -7.00
N VAL A 369 17.04 44.42 -7.84
CA VAL A 369 17.10 44.09 -9.27
C VAL A 369 18.18 43.04 -9.45
N ARG A 370 17.79 41.88 -9.97
CA ARG A 370 18.63 40.69 -10.10
C ARG A 370 18.85 40.38 -11.57
N THR A 371 20.00 39.85 -11.95
CA THR A 371 20.19 39.32 -13.31
C THR A 371 19.39 38.02 -13.50
N LYS A 372 18.94 37.73 -14.72
CA LYS A 372 18.30 36.44 -15.05
C LYS A 372 19.24 35.26 -14.81
N GLU A 373 20.54 35.47 -15.03
CA GLU A 373 21.60 34.49 -14.78
C GLU A 373 21.74 34.09 -13.29
N ALA A 374 21.20 34.91 -12.38
CA ALA A 374 21.15 34.58 -10.96
C ALA A 374 20.08 33.53 -10.60
N PHE A 375 19.26 33.11 -11.56
CA PHE A 375 18.24 32.06 -11.48
C PHE A 375 18.64 30.92 -12.43
N PRO A 376 19.69 30.15 -12.10
CA PRO A 376 20.30 29.14 -12.97
C PRO A 376 19.44 27.91 -13.24
#